data_AF-A0A8D8CUW8-F1
#
_entry.id   AF-A0A8D8CUW8-F1
#
_cell.length_a   1.000
_cell.length_b   1.000
_cell.length_c   1.000
_cell.angle_alpha   90.00
_cell.angle_beta   90.00
_cell.angle_gamma   90.00
#
_symmetry.space_group_name_H-M   'P 1'
#
loop_
_entity.id
_entity.type
_entity.pdbx_description
1 polymer ?
#
loop_
_entity_poly.entity_id
_entity_poly.type
_entity_poly.pdbx_seq_one_letter_code
_entity_poly.pdbx_strand_id
1 'polypeptide(L)'
;MDELIGHFLLVFAVFVLWMKPESSAENTHELNIGAVRLHNASRVLQLNISWEGAFAEKSSLYDVKINHIPTKNCSIERSLFADRSDIKCAPVVAETELTTLLLPRDTRALHKHECEILPSCVYEVVVKPLDFISTLKRVYHVPDCVNSLCSCFHEKFLPSIRTNASISSDHLVVNWTLGEYSRHALPDDVSLDYITITVRRGLNEDLHWGGQESSKKSFNLPVASAGGFQFNVADFQGNKTIFLVHAALYDSRRCFSEAPPVRVFLSVKDSRPDAIPSEEAVAADSRAIKVLFG
;
A
#
# COMPACT_ATOMS: atom_id res chain seq x y z
N MET A 1 -4.68 36.29 67.99
CA MET A 1 -4.11 35.55 66.85
C MET A 1 -5.17 35.23 65.79
N ASP A 2 -6.37 35.84 65.88
CA ASP A 2 -7.50 35.49 65.02
C ASP A 2 -7.75 36.47 63.86
N GLU A 3 -7.17 37.67 63.89
CA GLU A 3 -7.32 38.64 62.78
C GLU A 3 -6.36 38.39 61.61
N LEU A 4 -5.21 37.75 61.85
CA LEU A 4 -4.24 37.46 60.78
C LEU A 4 -4.68 36.29 59.88
N ILE A 5 -5.51 35.39 60.41
CA ILE A 5 -6.04 34.22 59.69
C ILE A 5 -7.17 34.62 58.74
N GLY A 6 -7.98 35.60 59.13
CA GLY A 6 -9.09 36.11 58.31
C GLY A 6 -8.61 36.80 57.02
N HIS A 7 -7.51 37.55 57.07
CA HIS A 7 -6.94 38.19 55.88
C HIS A 7 -6.24 37.20 54.94
N PHE A 8 -5.58 36.17 55.48
CA PHE A 8 -4.95 35.13 54.64
C PHE A 8 -5.97 34.29 53.88
N LEU A 9 -7.10 33.95 54.50
CA LEU A 9 -8.19 33.20 53.84
C LEU A 9 -8.89 34.01 52.76
N LEU A 10 -9.04 35.33 52.94
CA LEU A 10 -9.67 36.21 51.95
C LEU A 10 -8.78 36.40 50.71
N VAL A 11 -7.47 36.53 50.89
CA VAL A 11 -6.51 36.63 49.77
C VAL A 11 -6.42 35.31 49.00
N PHE A 12 -6.45 34.15 49.68
CA PHE A 12 -6.48 32.85 49.01
C PHE A 12 -7.81 32.58 48.28
N ALA A 13 -8.94 32.99 48.84
CA ALA A 13 -10.23 32.86 48.18
C ALA A 13 -10.31 33.71 46.90
N VAL A 14 -9.74 34.93 46.91
CA VAL A 14 -9.65 35.77 45.71
C VAL A 14 -8.69 35.18 44.67
N PHE A 15 -7.55 34.60 45.08
CA PHE A 15 -6.62 33.94 44.16
C PHE A 15 -7.20 32.65 43.54
N VAL A 16 -7.95 31.86 44.31
CA VAL A 16 -8.59 30.63 43.83
C VAL A 16 -9.83 30.94 42.97
N LEU A 17 -10.51 32.07 43.21
CA LEU A 17 -11.59 32.55 42.33
C LEU A 17 -11.07 33.24 41.05
N TRP A 18 -9.82 33.69 41.02
CA TRP A 18 -9.15 34.19 39.81
C TRP A 18 -8.50 33.09 38.98
N MET A 19 -8.15 31.95 39.57
CA MET A 19 -7.90 30.71 38.84
C MET A 19 -9.21 29.98 38.56
N LYS A 20 -10.09 30.62 37.79
CA LYS A 20 -10.95 29.81 36.93
C LYS A 20 -9.99 28.96 36.08
N PRO A 21 -10.09 27.62 36.06
CA PRO A 21 -9.59 26.92 34.90
C PRO A 21 -10.33 27.56 33.74
N GLU A 22 -9.59 28.34 32.94
CA GLU A 22 -10.07 28.78 31.64
C GLU A 22 -10.43 27.48 30.94
N SER A 23 -11.73 27.18 30.94
CA SER A 23 -12.28 26.11 30.14
C SER A 23 -11.84 26.49 28.75
N SER A 24 -10.84 25.77 28.22
CA SER A 24 -10.44 25.85 26.83
C SER A 24 -11.73 25.74 26.03
N ALA A 25 -12.25 26.90 25.61
CA ALA A 25 -13.49 26.96 24.85
C ALA A 25 -13.18 26.22 23.55
N GLU A 26 -13.69 25.00 23.47
CA GLU A 26 -13.49 24.09 22.35
C GLU A 26 -14.35 24.63 21.20
N ASN A 27 -13.87 25.69 20.56
CA ASN A 27 -14.54 26.34 19.43
C ASN A 27 -14.40 25.48 18.17
N THR A 28 -15.10 24.34 18.16
CA THR A 28 -15.06 23.35 17.08
C THR A 28 -15.59 23.87 15.73
N HIS A 29 -16.30 25.00 15.72
CA HIS A 29 -16.87 25.63 14.52
C HIS A 29 -15.87 26.41 13.68
N GLU A 30 -14.71 26.76 14.22
CA GLU A 30 -13.70 27.57 13.51
C GLU A 30 -12.67 26.71 12.75
N LEU A 31 -12.68 25.37 12.93
CA LEU A 31 -11.74 24.43 12.31
C LEU A 31 -12.45 23.55 11.28
N ASN A 32 -12.09 23.73 10.01
CA ASN A 32 -12.58 22.96 8.88
C ASN A 32 -11.54 21.93 8.43
N ILE A 33 -11.99 20.69 8.22
CA ILE A 33 -11.14 19.57 7.82
C ILE A 33 -11.85 18.79 6.73
N GLY A 34 -11.14 18.53 5.63
CA GLY A 34 -11.57 17.64 4.56
C GLY A 34 -10.44 16.73 4.12
N ALA A 35 -10.75 15.56 3.57
CA ALA A 35 -9.76 14.67 2.98
C ALA A 35 -9.75 14.84 1.47
N VAL A 36 -8.56 14.94 0.88
CA VAL A 36 -8.38 15.09 -0.56
C VAL A 36 -7.29 14.17 -1.08
N ARG A 37 -7.41 13.84 -2.36
CA ARG A 37 -6.37 13.14 -3.12
C ARG A 37 -5.87 14.08 -4.21
N LEU A 38 -4.69 14.66 -4.02
CA LEU A 38 -4.10 15.61 -4.99
C LEU A 38 -3.58 14.92 -6.26
N HIS A 39 -3.07 13.70 -6.12
CA HIS A 39 -2.54 12.93 -7.26
C HIS A 39 -3.26 11.59 -7.38
N ASN A 40 -3.82 11.32 -8.56
CA ASN A 40 -4.47 10.03 -8.88
C ASN A 40 -3.50 8.84 -8.80
N ALA A 41 -2.19 9.08 -8.85
CA ALA A 41 -1.15 8.06 -8.64
C ALA A 41 -0.78 7.86 -7.15
N SER A 42 -1.09 8.82 -6.27
CA SER A 42 -0.82 8.70 -4.84
C SER A 42 -1.79 7.71 -4.21
N ARG A 43 -1.26 6.83 -3.35
CA ARG A 43 -2.04 5.95 -2.45
C ARG A 43 -2.26 6.59 -1.07
N VAL A 44 -1.77 7.81 -0.87
CA VAL A 44 -1.81 8.53 0.41
C VAL A 44 -2.74 9.73 0.24
N LEU A 45 -3.66 9.91 1.17
CA LEU A 45 -4.53 11.08 1.25
C LEU A 45 -3.80 12.25 1.91
N GLN A 46 -4.35 13.45 1.72
CA GLN A 46 -3.97 14.63 2.49
C GLN A 46 -5.21 15.21 3.15
N LEU A 47 -5.04 15.79 4.33
CA LEU A 47 -6.07 16.58 4.98
C LEU A 47 -5.92 18.04 4.54
N ASN A 48 -6.99 18.58 3.96
CA ASN A 48 -7.20 20.01 3.77
C ASN A 48 -7.74 20.58 5.07
N ILE A 49 -6.89 21.32 5.79
CA ILE A 49 -7.18 21.86 7.11
C ILE A 49 -7.19 23.38 6.97
N SER A 50 -8.27 24.01 7.42
CA SER A 50 -8.34 25.47 7.50
C SER A 50 -9.01 25.95 8.77
N TRP A 51 -8.63 27.14 9.22
CA TRP A 51 -9.26 27.82 10.33
C TRP A 51 -9.45 29.30 10.03
N GLU A 52 -10.50 29.88 10.59
CA GLU A 52 -10.91 31.25 10.29
C GLU A 52 -11.45 31.97 11.53
N GLY A 53 -11.83 33.24 11.35
CA GLY A 53 -12.40 34.06 12.41
C GLY A 53 -11.38 34.55 13.43
N ALA A 54 -11.87 34.81 14.64
CA ALA A 54 -11.07 35.44 15.70
C ALA A 54 -9.86 34.60 16.14
N PHE A 55 -9.87 33.28 15.90
CA PHE A 55 -8.70 32.44 16.16
C PHE A 55 -7.56 32.67 15.16
N ALA A 56 -7.87 32.90 13.89
CA ALA A 56 -6.87 33.15 12.84
C ALA A 56 -6.11 34.49 13.01
N GLU A 57 -6.68 35.42 13.77
CA GLU A 57 -6.06 36.72 14.05
C GLU A 57 -5.14 36.69 15.28
N LYS A 58 -5.11 35.58 16.05
CA LYS A 58 -4.37 35.50 17.32
C LYS A 58 -2.86 35.33 17.18
N SER A 59 -2.39 34.90 16.02
CA SER A 59 -0.97 34.64 15.78
C SER A 59 -0.65 34.74 14.30
N SER A 60 0.61 35.08 13.99
CA SER A 60 1.18 34.94 12.66
C SER A 60 1.78 33.56 12.40
N LEU A 61 1.92 32.72 13.44
CA LEU A 61 2.58 31.41 13.35
C LEU A 61 1.82 30.36 14.17
N TYR A 62 1.61 29.19 13.55
CA TYR A 62 0.82 28.09 14.07
C TYR A 62 1.58 26.77 13.96
N ASP A 63 1.45 25.92 14.98
CA ASP A 63 1.79 24.51 14.98
C ASP A 63 0.53 23.68 14.72
N VAL A 64 0.57 22.84 13.69
CA VAL A 64 -0.50 21.93 13.30
C VAL A 64 -0.04 20.50 13.46
N LYS A 65 -0.77 19.73 14.26
CA LYS A 65 -0.48 18.32 14.56
C LYS A 65 -1.66 17.43 14.20
N ILE A 66 -1.38 16.32 13.52
CA ILE A 66 -2.35 15.29 13.16
C ILE A 66 -1.95 13.98 13.84
N ASN A 67 -2.77 13.54 14.80
CA ASN A 67 -2.58 12.29 15.52
C ASN A 67 -3.56 11.24 15.00
N HIS A 68 -3.06 10.06 14.60
CA HIS A 68 -3.94 8.92 14.31
C HIS A 68 -4.56 8.37 15.60
N ILE A 69 -5.87 8.15 15.60
CA ILE A 69 -6.60 7.45 16.66
C ILE A 69 -6.85 6.02 16.19
N PRO A 70 -6.16 5.00 16.77
CA PRO A 70 -6.36 3.61 16.38
C PRO A 70 -7.82 3.17 16.59
N THR A 71 -8.36 2.47 15.61
CA THR A 71 -9.68 1.85 15.69
C THR A 71 -9.60 0.38 15.30
N LYS A 72 -10.68 -0.38 15.53
CA LYS A 72 -10.77 -1.79 15.10
C LYS A 72 -10.61 -1.96 13.58
N ASN A 73 -11.02 -0.96 12.80
CA ASN A 73 -11.07 -1.04 11.34
C ASN A 73 -9.90 -0.30 10.67
N CYS A 74 -9.11 0.44 11.45
CA CYS A 74 -7.90 1.10 10.98
C CYS A 74 -6.82 1.10 12.07
N SER A 75 -5.80 0.28 11.84
CA SER A 75 -4.51 0.31 12.52
C SER A 75 -3.42 0.60 11.49
N ILE A 76 -2.67 1.70 11.68
CA ILE A 76 -1.52 2.00 10.82
C ILE A 76 -0.34 1.16 11.34
N GLU A 77 -0.15 -0.02 10.76
CA GLU A 77 0.85 -1.02 11.22
C GLU A 77 2.27 -0.83 10.66
N ARG A 78 2.51 0.16 9.79
CA ARG A 78 3.80 0.33 9.12
C ARG A 78 4.83 1.03 10.00
N SER A 79 5.30 0.33 11.03
CA SER A 79 6.70 0.47 11.45
C SER A 79 7.57 -0.11 10.33
N LEU A 80 8.60 0.61 9.88
CA LEU A 80 9.61 0.08 8.94
C LEU A 80 10.50 -1.00 9.58
N PHE A 81 10.28 -1.32 10.87
CA PHE A 81 10.99 -2.34 11.63
C PHE A 81 10.08 -3.56 11.77
N ALA A 82 10.32 -4.59 10.97
CA ALA A 82 9.57 -5.85 10.93
C ALA A 82 9.56 -6.62 12.27
N ASP A 83 10.39 -6.17 13.20
CA ASP A 83 10.74 -6.72 14.50
C ASP A 83 10.21 -5.89 15.68
N ARG A 84 9.49 -4.79 15.43
CA ARG A 84 8.91 -3.91 16.47
C ARG A 84 7.48 -3.48 16.16
N SER A 85 6.53 -4.29 16.61
CA SER A 85 5.08 -4.05 16.55
C SER A 85 4.58 -2.96 17.51
N ASP A 86 5.45 -2.46 18.39
CA ASP A 86 5.18 -1.41 19.37
C ASP A 86 5.41 0.01 18.83
N ILE A 87 6.14 0.16 17.72
CA ILE A 87 6.44 1.47 17.13
C ILE A 87 5.23 1.96 16.32
N LYS A 88 4.48 2.89 16.91
CA LYS A 88 3.43 3.66 16.22
C LYS A 88 4.06 4.64 15.23
N CYS A 89 3.42 4.87 14.08
CA CYS A 89 3.80 5.96 13.19
C CYS A 89 3.78 7.31 13.94
N ALA A 90 4.68 8.21 13.56
CA ALA A 90 4.78 9.54 14.12
C ALA A 90 3.61 10.42 13.63
N PRO A 91 3.11 11.34 14.48
CA PRO A 91 2.11 12.30 14.04
C PRO A 91 2.68 13.19 12.92
N VAL A 92 1.82 13.62 12.00
CA VAL A 92 2.19 14.64 11.01
C VAL A 92 2.22 15.98 11.73
N VAL A 93 3.31 16.72 11.58
CA VAL A 93 3.52 18.02 12.23
C VAL A 93 3.92 19.06 11.20
N ALA A 94 3.37 20.26 11.30
CA ALA A 94 3.75 21.37 10.45
C ALA A 94 3.64 22.70 11.17
N GLU A 95 4.72 23.48 11.09
CA GLU A 95 4.70 24.89 11.45
C GLU A 95 4.34 25.73 10.21
N THR A 96 3.50 26.75 10.40
CA THR A 96 3.05 27.59 9.29
C THR A 96 2.54 28.97 9.70
N GLU A 97 2.65 29.91 8.77
CA GLU A 97 1.99 31.21 8.84
C GLU A 97 0.63 31.23 8.12
N LEU A 98 0.30 30.14 7.40
CA LEU A 98 -0.93 30.04 6.62
C LEU A 98 -2.07 29.48 7.46
N THR A 99 -3.29 29.99 7.25
CA THR A 99 -4.51 29.52 7.90
C THR A 99 -5.21 28.39 7.15
N THR A 100 -4.64 27.95 6.03
CA THR A 100 -5.12 26.83 5.20
C THR A 100 -3.93 26.01 4.72
N LEU A 101 -4.00 24.69 4.88
CA LEU A 101 -2.90 23.76 4.65
C LEU A 101 -3.38 22.43 4.06
N LEU A 102 -2.47 21.78 3.33
CA LEU A 102 -2.60 20.39 2.92
C LEU A 102 -1.48 19.57 3.58
N LEU A 103 -1.86 18.59 4.40
CA LEU A 103 -0.94 17.76 5.19
C LEU A 103 -1.18 16.26 4.98
N PRO A 104 -0.14 15.42 4.89
CA PRO A 104 1.30 15.78 4.87
C PRO A 104 1.66 16.56 3.59
N ARG A 105 2.64 17.46 3.66
CA ARG A 105 3.00 18.34 2.52
C ARG A 105 3.67 17.56 1.37
N ASP A 106 4.49 16.56 1.70
CA ASP A 106 5.13 15.67 0.73
C ASP A 106 4.58 14.25 0.89
N THR A 107 3.88 13.76 -0.14
CA THR A 107 3.33 12.39 -0.17
C THR A 107 4.28 11.38 -0.80
N ARG A 108 5.39 11.82 -1.41
CA ARG A 108 6.38 10.97 -2.10
C ARG A 108 7.54 10.60 -1.17
N ALA A 109 7.84 11.48 -0.22
CA ALA A 109 8.74 11.24 0.89
C ALA A 109 8.03 11.69 2.18
N LEU A 110 7.07 10.90 2.66
CA LEU A 110 6.65 11.00 4.07
C LEU A 110 7.92 11.10 4.89
N HIS A 111 8.07 12.18 5.67
CA HIS A 111 9.26 12.36 6.50
C HIS A 111 9.39 11.08 7.31
N LYS A 112 10.59 10.45 7.29
CA LYS A 112 10.80 9.09 7.83
C LYS A 112 9.95 8.93 9.09
N HIS A 113 8.92 8.07 9.00
CA HIS A 113 8.01 7.67 10.08
C HIS A 113 6.67 8.43 10.26
N GLU A 114 6.32 9.46 9.49
CA GLU A 114 4.98 10.09 9.59
C GLU A 114 3.83 9.14 9.21
N CYS A 115 2.69 9.25 9.89
CA CYS A 115 1.50 8.47 9.59
C CYS A 115 0.91 8.86 8.22
N GLU A 116 0.71 7.87 7.36
CA GLU A 116 -0.13 8.02 6.17
C GLU A 116 -1.57 8.37 6.57
N ILE A 117 -2.19 9.27 5.80
CA ILE A 117 -3.63 9.52 5.92
C ILE A 117 -4.37 8.52 5.03
N LEU A 118 -5.25 7.72 5.63
CA LEU A 118 -5.91 6.59 4.99
C LEU A 118 -7.45 6.72 5.08
N PRO A 119 -8.20 6.16 4.10
CA PRO A 119 -9.66 6.10 4.15
C PRO A 119 -10.19 5.28 5.35
N SER A 120 -11.39 5.61 5.84
CA SER A 120 -12.02 5.00 7.03
C SER A 120 -11.25 5.12 8.35
N CYS A 121 -10.17 5.89 8.40
CA CYS A 121 -9.37 6.11 9.60
C CYS A 121 -9.80 7.38 10.33
N VAL A 122 -9.43 7.47 11.61
CA VAL A 122 -9.80 8.57 12.50
C VAL A 122 -8.55 9.32 12.94
N TYR A 123 -8.60 10.64 12.86
CA TYR A 123 -7.49 11.51 13.23
C TYR A 123 -7.96 12.64 14.14
N GLU A 124 -7.13 12.99 15.11
CA GLU A 124 -7.25 14.21 15.89
C GLU A 124 -6.36 15.28 15.27
N VAL A 125 -6.96 16.38 14.84
CA VAL A 125 -6.26 17.55 14.32
C VAL A 125 -6.23 18.61 15.42
N VAL A 126 -5.03 19.09 15.73
CA VAL A 126 -4.78 20.10 16.74
C VAL A 126 -4.04 21.27 16.09
N VAL A 127 -4.57 22.48 16.25
CA VAL A 127 -3.94 23.72 15.77
C VAL A 127 -3.66 24.61 16.98
N LYS A 128 -2.40 25.00 17.13
CA LYS A 128 -1.93 25.85 18.23
C LYS A 128 -1.21 27.07 17.69
N PRO A 129 -1.62 28.30 18.03
CA PRO A 129 -0.77 29.47 17.85
C PRO A 129 0.45 29.35 18.76
N LEU A 130 1.65 29.70 18.26
CA LEU A 130 2.86 29.60 19.09
C LEU A 130 2.95 30.69 20.17
N ASP A 131 2.34 31.84 19.90
CA ASP A 131 2.42 33.01 20.79
C ASP A 131 1.19 33.17 21.70
N PHE A 132 0.25 32.21 21.67
CA PHE A 132 -1.02 32.33 22.40
C PHE A 132 -1.52 30.99 22.97
N ILE A 133 -2.31 31.03 24.05
CA ILE A 133 -2.67 29.82 24.83
C ILE A 133 -3.86 29.03 24.23
N SER A 134 -4.67 29.65 23.37
CA SER A 134 -5.86 28.99 22.82
C SER A 134 -5.50 27.87 21.83
N THR A 135 -6.25 26.77 21.83
CA THR A 135 -6.05 25.64 20.90
C THR A 135 -7.34 25.31 20.18
N LEU A 136 -7.28 25.06 18.86
CA LEU A 136 -8.37 24.39 18.15
C LEU A 136 -8.07 22.90 18.07
N LYS A 137 -9.10 22.10 18.33
CA LYS A 137 -9.00 20.65 18.32
C LYS A 137 -10.27 20.07 17.70
N ARG A 138 -10.10 19.09 16.81
CA ARG A 138 -11.22 18.38 16.21
C ARG A 138 -10.85 16.95 15.84
N VAL A 139 -11.75 16.02 16.15
CA VAL A 139 -11.68 14.64 15.65
C VAL A 139 -12.33 14.59 14.27
N TYR A 140 -11.61 14.08 13.29
CA TYR A 140 -12.04 13.94 11.91
C TYR A 140 -12.05 12.46 11.50
N HIS A 141 -13.19 12.04 10.95
CA HIS A 141 -13.38 10.72 10.38
C HIS A 141 -13.19 10.82 8.87
N VAL A 142 -12.15 10.19 8.34
CA VAL A 142 -11.94 10.14 6.90
C VAL A 142 -13.04 9.27 6.28
N PRO A 143 -13.74 9.73 5.23
CA PRO A 143 -14.72 8.91 4.52
C PRO A 143 -14.13 7.59 4.02
N ASP A 144 -14.99 6.60 3.82
CA ASP A 144 -14.58 5.27 3.34
C ASP A 144 -13.93 5.32 1.96
N CYS A 145 -14.32 6.29 1.13
CA CYS A 145 -13.75 6.55 -0.17
C CYS A 145 -13.55 8.05 -0.37
N VAL A 146 -12.35 8.42 -0.82
CA VAL A 146 -12.00 9.80 -1.16
C VAL A 146 -11.37 9.78 -2.55
N ASN A 147 -12.02 10.41 -3.53
CA ASN A 147 -11.53 10.50 -4.93
C ASN A 147 -11.00 9.17 -5.49
N SER A 148 -11.86 8.13 -5.50
CA SER A 148 -11.56 6.75 -5.95
C SER A 148 -10.49 5.98 -5.17
N LEU A 149 -9.99 6.53 -4.06
CA LEU A 149 -9.19 5.78 -3.09
C LEU A 149 -10.09 5.35 -1.94
N CYS A 150 -10.33 4.05 -1.82
CA CYS A 150 -11.21 3.47 -0.83
C CYS A 150 -10.45 2.64 0.21
N SER A 151 -11.06 2.45 1.38
CA SER A 151 -10.56 1.50 2.37
C SER A 151 -10.79 0.06 1.92
N CYS A 152 -9.81 -0.80 2.21
CA CYS A 152 -9.83 -2.23 1.92
C CYS A 152 -9.92 -3.09 3.19
N PHE A 153 -10.49 -2.57 4.28
CA PHE A 153 -10.65 -3.34 5.52
C PHE A 153 -11.46 -4.64 5.35
N HIS A 154 -12.30 -4.71 4.30
CA HIS A 154 -13.12 -5.87 3.95
C HIS A 154 -12.41 -6.88 3.04
N GLU A 155 -11.15 -6.65 2.67
CA GLU A 155 -10.39 -7.53 1.77
C GLU A 155 -10.34 -8.99 2.26
N LYS A 156 -10.25 -9.18 3.58
CA LYS A 156 -10.28 -10.50 4.23
C LYS A 156 -11.59 -11.28 4.04
N PHE A 157 -12.65 -10.62 3.57
CA PHE A 157 -13.96 -11.23 3.27
C PHE A 157 -14.17 -11.46 1.77
N LEU A 158 -13.23 -11.03 0.91
CA LEU A 158 -13.23 -11.39 -0.50
C LEU A 158 -12.96 -12.90 -0.65
N PRO A 159 -13.56 -13.57 -1.65
CA PRO A 159 -13.27 -14.98 -1.88
C PRO A 159 -11.80 -15.16 -2.21
N SER A 160 -11.19 -16.17 -1.60
CA SER A 160 -9.82 -16.58 -1.93
C SER A 160 -9.76 -17.02 -3.39
N ILE A 161 -8.73 -16.64 -4.12
CA ILE A 161 -8.48 -17.14 -5.47
C ILE A 161 -7.37 -18.19 -5.45
N ARG A 162 -7.59 -19.31 -6.13
CA ARG A 162 -6.57 -20.35 -6.37
C ARG A 162 -6.25 -20.40 -7.84
N THR A 163 -4.96 -20.53 -8.15
CA THR A 163 -4.48 -20.51 -9.53
C THR A 163 -3.63 -21.72 -9.80
N ASN A 164 -3.78 -22.29 -10.98
CA ASN A 164 -2.88 -23.30 -11.53
C ASN A 164 -2.47 -22.86 -12.93
N ALA A 165 -1.23 -23.17 -13.32
CA ALA A 165 -0.74 -22.84 -14.63
C ALA A 165 0.15 -23.97 -15.16
N SER A 166 0.03 -24.26 -16.44
CA SER A 166 0.77 -25.31 -17.12
C SER A 166 1.07 -24.88 -18.55
N ILE A 167 2.15 -25.41 -19.12
CA ILE A 167 2.42 -25.25 -20.55
C ILE A 167 1.89 -26.49 -21.28
N SER A 168 1.12 -26.24 -22.34
CA SER A 168 0.64 -27.24 -23.27
C SER A 168 1.04 -26.79 -24.67
N SER A 169 1.95 -27.55 -25.31
CA SER A 169 2.55 -27.19 -26.61
C SER A 169 3.18 -25.79 -26.59
N ASP A 170 2.60 -24.84 -27.32
CA ASP A 170 3.00 -23.44 -27.47
C ASP A 170 2.14 -22.48 -26.63
N HIS A 171 1.26 -23.00 -25.78
CA HIS A 171 0.34 -22.22 -24.97
C HIS A 171 0.62 -22.37 -23.47
N LEU A 172 0.65 -21.23 -22.77
CA LEU A 172 0.55 -21.17 -21.33
C LEU A 172 -0.92 -21.14 -20.94
N VAL A 173 -1.40 -22.23 -20.35
CA VAL A 173 -2.77 -22.38 -19.86
C VAL A 173 -2.80 -21.98 -18.39
N VAL A 174 -3.63 -21.00 -18.06
CA VAL A 174 -3.83 -20.50 -16.70
C VAL A 174 -5.27 -20.75 -16.30
N ASN A 175 -5.48 -21.53 -15.25
CA ASN A 175 -6.78 -21.82 -14.68
C ASN A 175 -6.90 -21.23 -13.28
N TRP A 176 -8.09 -20.78 -12.91
CA TRP A 176 -8.35 -20.27 -11.56
C TRP A 176 -9.71 -20.74 -11.04
N THR A 177 -9.82 -20.75 -9.72
CA THR A 177 -11.07 -21.02 -9.01
C THR A 177 -11.23 -20.03 -7.87
N LEU A 178 -12.46 -19.61 -7.62
CA LEU A 178 -12.82 -18.77 -6.49
C LEU A 178 -13.30 -19.67 -5.35
N GLY A 179 -12.85 -19.38 -4.15
CA GLY A 179 -13.36 -19.98 -2.93
C GLY A 179 -14.77 -19.47 -2.62
N GLU A 180 -15.40 -20.12 -1.65
CA GLU A 180 -16.69 -19.67 -1.14
C GLU A 180 -16.52 -18.32 -0.41
N TYR A 181 -17.53 -17.46 -0.57
CA TYR A 181 -17.65 -16.24 0.21
C TYR A 181 -19.12 -15.90 0.43
N SER A 182 -19.37 -15.11 1.47
CA SER A 182 -20.70 -14.57 1.73
C SER A 182 -20.80 -13.15 1.20
N ARG A 183 -21.75 -12.91 0.30
CA ARG A 183 -22.07 -11.55 -0.18
C ARG A 183 -22.40 -10.59 0.97
N HIS A 184 -23.05 -11.10 2.01
CA HIS A 184 -23.43 -10.33 3.20
C HIS A 184 -22.24 -9.95 4.10
N ALA A 185 -21.06 -10.52 3.87
CA ALA A 185 -19.83 -10.12 4.56
C ALA A 185 -19.13 -8.92 3.90
N LEU A 186 -19.59 -8.49 2.72
CA LEU A 186 -19.09 -7.31 2.03
C LEU A 186 -20.00 -6.10 2.30
N PRO A 187 -19.45 -4.87 2.27
CA PRO A 187 -20.27 -3.66 2.27
C PRO A 187 -21.28 -3.65 1.11
N ASP A 188 -22.43 -3.02 1.31
CA ASP A 188 -23.56 -3.06 0.37
C ASP A 188 -23.19 -2.56 -1.05
N ASP A 189 -22.29 -1.58 -1.14
CA ASP A 189 -21.82 -0.95 -2.38
C ASP A 189 -20.56 -1.60 -2.99
N VAL A 190 -20.02 -2.64 -2.38
CA VAL A 190 -18.82 -3.35 -2.89
C VAL A 190 -19.24 -4.56 -3.68
N SER A 191 -18.89 -4.70 -4.96
CA SER A 191 -19.14 -5.92 -5.76
C SER A 191 -17.87 -6.51 -6.34
N LEU A 192 -17.83 -7.81 -6.59
CA LEU A 192 -16.73 -8.41 -7.36
C LEU A 192 -16.74 -7.81 -8.78
N ASP A 193 -15.58 -7.43 -9.30
CA ASP A 193 -15.48 -6.68 -10.56
C ASP A 193 -14.78 -7.51 -11.64
N TYR A 194 -13.48 -7.76 -11.49
CA TYR A 194 -12.68 -8.51 -12.45
C TYR A 194 -11.56 -9.32 -11.81
N ILE A 195 -11.05 -10.29 -12.56
CA ILE A 195 -9.86 -11.06 -12.24
C ILE A 195 -8.74 -10.58 -13.15
N THR A 196 -7.61 -10.19 -12.59
CA THR A 196 -6.40 -9.90 -13.36
C THR A 196 -5.50 -11.13 -13.37
N ILE A 197 -5.13 -11.58 -14.56
CA ILE A 197 -4.05 -12.55 -14.76
C ILE A 197 -2.83 -11.80 -15.28
N THR A 198 -1.73 -11.87 -14.52
CA THR A 198 -0.44 -11.31 -14.90
C THR A 198 0.56 -12.43 -15.14
N VAL A 199 1.16 -12.43 -16.32
CA VAL A 199 2.22 -13.36 -16.70
C VAL A 199 3.51 -12.58 -16.93
N ARG A 200 4.57 -13.00 -16.25
CA ARG A 200 5.92 -12.42 -16.35
C ARG A 200 6.89 -13.48 -16.85
N ARG A 201 7.76 -13.11 -17.78
CA ARG A 201 8.86 -13.97 -18.25
C ARG A 201 10.19 -13.47 -17.68
N GLY A 202 10.91 -14.33 -16.99
CA GLY A 202 12.13 -13.93 -16.26
C GLY A 202 13.32 -13.68 -17.14
N LEU A 203 14.27 -12.87 -16.65
CA LEU A 203 15.63 -12.81 -17.19
C LEU A 203 16.58 -13.82 -16.52
N ASN A 204 16.30 -14.21 -15.27
CA ASN A 204 17.05 -15.19 -14.49
C ASN A 204 16.11 -16.26 -13.90
N GLU A 205 16.66 -17.40 -13.49
CA GLU A 205 15.91 -18.49 -12.84
C GLU A 205 15.40 -18.09 -11.43
N ASP A 206 15.97 -17.02 -10.86
CA ASP A 206 15.67 -16.49 -9.52
C ASP A 206 14.45 -15.57 -9.43
N LEU A 207 13.41 -15.79 -10.23
CA LEU A 207 12.18 -14.98 -10.21
C LEU A 207 11.40 -15.12 -8.88
N HIS A 208 11.89 -14.47 -7.84
CA HIS A 208 11.11 -13.98 -6.72
C HIS A 208 10.38 -12.70 -7.15
N TRP A 209 9.41 -12.27 -6.36
CA TRP A 209 8.72 -10.98 -6.57
C TRP A 209 9.80 -9.88 -6.62
N GLY A 210 9.90 -9.15 -7.76
CA GLY A 210 10.85 -8.04 -7.93
C GLY A 210 12.06 -8.36 -8.81
N GLY A 211 12.21 -9.60 -9.29
CA GLY A 211 13.22 -9.95 -10.30
C GLY A 211 13.02 -9.20 -11.61
N GLN A 212 14.10 -8.94 -12.34
CA GLN A 212 14.02 -8.30 -13.64
C GLN A 212 13.28 -9.20 -14.65
N GLU A 213 12.34 -8.60 -15.39
CA GLU A 213 11.50 -9.27 -16.36
C GLU A 213 11.91 -8.90 -17.79
N SER A 214 11.84 -9.89 -18.69
CA SER A 214 12.03 -9.67 -20.14
C SER A 214 10.74 -9.22 -20.81
N SER A 215 9.61 -9.71 -20.31
CA SER A 215 8.28 -9.31 -20.77
C SER A 215 7.23 -9.55 -19.68
N LYS A 216 6.18 -8.74 -19.75
CA LYS A 216 5.01 -8.80 -18.88
C LYS A 216 3.76 -8.57 -19.70
N LYS A 217 2.75 -9.41 -19.50
CA LYS A 217 1.38 -9.14 -19.97
C LYS A 217 0.41 -9.30 -18.82
N SER A 218 -0.60 -8.44 -18.79
CA SER A 218 -1.69 -8.47 -17.81
C SER A 218 -3.02 -8.37 -18.55
N PHE A 219 -3.98 -9.20 -18.17
CA PHE A 219 -5.32 -9.22 -18.76
C PHE A 219 -6.36 -9.19 -17.65
N ASN A 220 -7.39 -8.37 -17.84
CA ASN A 220 -8.53 -8.31 -16.95
C ASN A 220 -9.68 -9.10 -17.56
N LEU A 221 -10.23 -10.03 -16.79
CA LEU A 221 -11.31 -10.91 -17.18
C LEU A 221 -12.52 -10.67 -16.26
N PRO A 222 -13.75 -10.60 -16.80
CA PRO A 222 -14.94 -10.57 -15.96
C PRO A 222 -14.96 -11.74 -14.97
N VAL A 223 -15.43 -11.53 -13.75
CA VAL A 223 -15.54 -12.60 -12.72
C VAL A 223 -16.40 -13.78 -13.19
N ALA A 224 -17.35 -13.53 -14.09
CA ALA A 224 -18.21 -14.56 -14.70
C ALA A 224 -17.50 -15.42 -15.77
N SER A 225 -16.28 -15.08 -16.16
CA SER A 225 -15.52 -15.84 -17.16
C SER A 225 -15.24 -17.25 -16.64
N ALA A 226 -15.38 -18.26 -17.51
CA ALA A 226 -14.96 -19.62 -17.21
C ALA A 226 -13.50 -19.61 -16.74
N GLY A 227 -13.19 -20.39 -15.68
CA GLY A 227 -11.95 -20.37 -14.91
C GLY A 227 -10.68 -20.82 -15.64
N GLY A 228 -10.45 -20.36 -16.87
CA GLY A 228 -9.32 -20.68 -17.72
C GLY A 228 -9.06 -19.63 -18.80
N PHE A 229 -7.79 -19.32 -19.05
CA PHE A 229 -7.33 -18.46 -20.14
C PHE A 229 -6.01 -19.00 -20.70
N GLN A 230 -5.76 -18.79 -21.99
CA GLN A 230 -4.56 -19.26 -22.67
C GLN A 230 -3.78 -18.10 -23.26
N PHE A 231 -2.47 -18.16 -23.13
CA PHE A 231 -1.55 -17.22 -23.75
C PHE A 231 -0.67 -17.99 -24.73
N ASN A 232 -0.43 -17.43 -25.91
CA ASN A 232 0.64 -17.93 -26.76
C ASN A 232 2.00 -17.64 -26.07
N VAL A 233 2.92 -18.59 -26.07
CA VAL A 233 4.26 -18.41 -25.48
C VAL A 233 5.10 -17.42 -26.31
N ALA A 234 4.92 -17.39 -27.63
CA ALA A 234 5.65 -16.52 -28.56
C ALA A 234 5.38 -15.03 -28.33
N ASP A 235 4.24 -14.72 -27.71
CA ASP A 235 3.82 -13.37 -27.34
C ASP A 235 4.71 -12.71 -26.28
N PHE A 236 5.52 -13.50 -25.57
CA PHE A 236 6.39 -13.04 -24.50
C PHE A 236 7.82 -12.94 -25.00
N GLN A 237 8.34 -11.72 -25.19
CA GLN A 237 9.75 -11.52 -25.55
C GLN A 237 10.68 -12.09 -24.48
N GLY A 238 11.77 -12.72 -24.91
CA GLY A 238 12.79 -13.31 -24.04
C GLY A 238 13.27 -14.67 -24.54
N ASN A 239 14.30 -15.23 -23.90
CA ASN A 239 14.87 -16.54 -24.23
C ASN A 239 14.78 -17.55 -23.08
N LYS A 240 14.33 -17.13 -21.89
CA LYS A 240 14.24 -18.00 -20.72
C LYS A 240 12.99 -18.87 -20.74
N THR A 241 13.07 -20.00 -20.07
CA THR A 241 12.03 -21.03 -20.05
C THR A 241 11.03 -20.87 -18.91
N ILE A 242 11.23 -19.91 -17.99
CA ILE A 242 10.40 -19.71 -16.81
C ILE A 242 9.37 -18.60 -16.99
N PHE A 243 8.13 -18.92 -16.62
CA PHE A 243 7.00 -17.99 -16.49
C PHE A 243 6.54 -17.93 -15.04
N LEU A 244 6.26 -16.71 -14.57
CA LEU A 244 5.60 -16.47 -13.29
C LEU A 244 4.18 -15.99 -13.57
N VAL A 245 3.20 -16.74 -13.09
CA VAL A 245 1.78 -16.45 -13.25
C VAL A 245 1.22 -15.99 -11.91
N HIS A 246 0.55 -14.87 -11.91
CA HIS A 246 -0.13 -14.30 -10.75
C HIS A 246 -1.57 -13.98 -11.11
N ALA A 247 -2.50 -14.33 -10.22
CA ALA A 247 -3.91 -14.01 -10.37
C ALA A 247 -4.37 -13.24 -9.14
N ALA A 248 -5.14 -12.19 -9.37
CA ALA A 248 -5.78 -11.40 -8.33
C ALA A 248 -7.23 -11.11 -8.71
N LEU A 249 -8.15 -11.28 -7.76
CA LEU A 249 -9.54 -10.89 -7.86
C LEU A 249 -9.70 -9.48 -7.30
N TYR A 250 -10.27 -8.56 -8.07
CA TYR A 250 -10.57 -7.19 -7.68
C TYR A 250 -12.06 -6.99 -7.47
N ASP A 251 -12.40 -6.12 -6.52
CA ASP A 251 -13.74 -5.59 -6.33
C ASP A 251 -13.93 -4.20 -6.97
N SER A 252 -15.15 -3.67 -6.89
CA SER A 252 -15.54 -2.36 -7.43
C SER A 252 -14.81 -1.18 -6.79
N ARG A 253 -14.19 -1.39 -5.62
CA ARG A 253 -13.35 -0.41 -4.90
C ARG A 253 -11.85 -0.64 -5.14
N ARG A 254 -11.49 -1.60 -6.01
CA ARG A 254 -10.11 -2.02 -6.35
C ARG A 254 -9.32 -2.61 -5.18
N CYS A 255 -9.99 -3.12 -4.16
CA CYS A 255 -9.40 -4.01 -3.18
C CYS A 255 -9.29 -5.41 -3.79
N PHE A 256 -8.32 -6.22 -3.35
CA PHE A 256 -8.04 -7.47 -4.03
C PHE A 256 -7.68 -8.63 -3.11
N SER A 257 -8.06 -9.84 -3.52
CA SER A 257 -7.50 -11.09 -2.98
C SER A 257 -6.61 -11.71 -4.04
N GLU A 258 -5.47 -12.27 -3.66
CA GLU A 258 -4.50 -12.82 -4.61
C GLU A 258 -4.11 -14.28 -4.31
N ALA A 259 -3.79 -14.99 -5.39
CA ALA A 259 -3.26 -16.35 -5.32
C ALA A 259 -1.73 -16.29 -5.16
N PRO A 260 -1.13 -17.27 -4.46
CA PRO A 260 0.31 -17.47 -4.52
C PRO A 260 0.78 -17.59 -6.00
N PRO A 261 1.88 -16.91 -6.38
CA PRO A 261 2.39 -16.99 -7.74
C PRO A 261 2.77 -18.42 -8.13
N VAL A 262 2.42 -18.82 -9.36
CA VAL A 262 2.74 -20.13 -9.92
C VAL A 262 3.92 -20.01 -10.88
N ARG A 263 4.95 -20.84 -10.70
CA ARG A 263 6.08 -20.93 -11.63
C ARG A 263 5.83 -22.06 -12.63
N VAL A 264 6.01 -21.76 -13.90
CA VAL A 264 5.83 -22.74 -14.99
C VAL A 264 7.08 -22.75 -15.86
N PHE A 265 7.53 -23.94 -16.23
CA PHE A 265 8.74 -24.14 -17.04
C PHE A 265 8.37 -24.68 -18.42
N LEU A 266 8.88 -24.05 -19.48
CA LEU A 266 8.91 -24.62 -20.82
C LEU A 266 9.80 -25.86 -20.76
N SER A 267 9.20 -27.04 -20.94
CA SER A 267 9.96 -28.27 -21.09
C SER A 267 10.71 -28.22 -22.42
N VAL A 268 12.04 -28.09 -22.36
CA VAL A 268 12.91 -28.27 -23.54
C VAL A 268 13.00 -29.78 -23.78
N LYS A 269 12.01 -30.37 -24.46
CA LYS A 269 12.15 -31.71 -25.05
C LYS A 269 12.14 -31.59 -26.57
N ASP A 270 13.18 -32.16 -27.15
CA ASP A 270 13.44 -32.44 -28.57
C ASP A 270 13.97 -31.32 -29.47
N SER A 271 15.15 -30.81 -29.12
CA SER A 271 16.16 -30.43 -30.11
C SER A 271 17.46 -31.21 -29.87
N ARG A 272 17.38 -32.54 -29.91
CA ARG A 272 18.56 -33.37 -30.23
C ARG A 272 18.64 -33.40 -31.76
N PRO A 273 19.73 -32.92 -32.40
CA PRO A 273 19.98 -33.26 -33.78
C PRO A 273 20.13 -34.79 -33.87
N ASP A 274 19.50 -35.36 -34.87
CA ASP A 274 19.46 -36.79 -35.13
C ASP A 274 20.84 -37.46 -35.10
N ALA A 275 20.79 -38.73 -34.69
CA ALA A 275 21.90 -39.66 -34.69
C ALA A 275 22.64 -39.66 -36.04
N ILE A 276 23.97 -39.55 -35.99
CA ILE A 276 24.84 -40.03 -37.06
C ILE A 276 24.90 -41.56 -36.92
N PRO A 277 24.50 -42.36 -37.91
CA PRO A 277 24.65 -43.80 -37.87
C PRO A 277 26.13 -44.18 -37.95
N SER A 278 26.50 -45.18 -37.15
CA SER A 278 27.80 -45.82 -37.14
C SER A 278 27.96 -46.83 -38.30
N GLU A 279 28.96 -46.61 -39.16
CA GLU A 279 29.68 -47.57 -40.02
C GLU A 279 30.87 -46.76 -40.58
N GLU A 280 32.16 -47.14 -40.57
CA GLU A 280 32.81 -48.43 -40.74
C GLU A 280 34.09 -48.54 -39.87
N ALA A 281 34.43 -49.77 -39.51
CA ALA A 281 35.74 -50.16 -39.02
C ALA A 281 36.59 -50.69 -40.19
N VAL A 282 37.82 -50.18 -40.39
CA VAL A 282 38.94 -50.95 -40.97
C VAL A 282 40.27 -50.47 -40.37
N ALA A 283 41.02 -51.45 -39.87
CA ALA A 283 42.35 -51.38 -39.28
C ALA A 283 43.45 -50.89 -40.24
N ALA A 284 44.54 -50.32 -39.71
CA ALA A 284 45.89 -50.89 -39.87
C ALA A 284 46.98 -50.01 -39.25
N ASP A 285 47.91 -50.74 -38.64
CA ASP A 285 49.14 -50.39 -37.95
C ASP A 285 50.28 -49.96 -38.91
N SER A 286 51.28 -49.25 -38.35
CA SER A 286 52.69 -49.19 -38.77
C SER A 286 53.08 -48.42 -40.05
N ARG A 287 53.80 -47.29 -39.90
CA ARG A 287 55.27 -47.18 -40.14
C ARG A 287 55.77 -45.73 -40.23
N ALA A 288 56.95 -45.56 -39.64
CA ALA A 288 57.80 -44.39 -39.58
C ALA A 288 58.06 -43.68 -40.93
N ILE A 289 58.13 -42.35 -40.89
CA ILE A 289 58.97 -41.58 -41.80
C ILE A 289 60.33 -41.40 -41.14
N LYS A 290 61.34 -41.94 -41.82
CA LYS A 290 62.76 -41.89 -41.50
C LYS A 290 63.33 -40.58 -42.04
N VAL A 291 63.89 -39.80 -41.12
CA VAL A 291 65.07 -38.90 -41.16
C VAL A 291 65.72 -38.57 -42.52
N LEU A 292 66.20 -37.32 -42.63
CA LEU A 292 67.49 -36.81 -43.20
C LEU A 292 67.25 -35.67 -44.23
N PHE A 293 67.94 -34.53 -44.31
CA PHE A 293 69.17 -33.95 -43.76
C PHE A 293 69.05 -32.40 -43.87
N GLY A 294 69.77 -31.67 -43.03
CA GLY A 294 69.95 -30.21 -43.10
C GLY A 294 70.40 -29.63 -41.77
#